data_AF-A0AB37HV37-F1
#
_entry.id   AF-A0AB37HV37-F1
#
_cell.length_a   1.000
_cell.length_b   1.000
_cell.length_c   1.000
_cell.angle_alpha   90.00
_cell.angle_beta   90.00
_cell.angle_gamma   90.00
#
_symmetry.space_group_name_H-M   'P 1'
#
loop_
_entity.id
_entity.type
_entity.pdbx_description
1 polymer ?
#
loop_
_entity_poly.entity_id
_entity_poly.type
_entity_poly.pdbx_seq_one_letter_code
_entity_poly.pdbx_strand_id
1 'polypeptide(L)' 'MKEICQESNHTYGYRRVTQALRNRGLIVNHKKVLRIMKEYNLTCTKFTHRGRKYRSL' A
#
# COMPACT_ATOMS: atom_id res chain seq x y z
N MET A 1 5.51 9.34 3.87
CA MET A 1 4.89 8.21 3.12
C MET A 1 5.93 7.41 2.34
N LYS A 2 6.78 8.04 1.54
CA LYS A 2 7.85 7.36 0.77
C LYS A 2 8.76 6.50 1.66
N GLU A 3 9.19 7.03 2.81
CA GLU A 3 9.97 6.28 3.82
C GLU A 3 9.28 4.98 4.25
N ILE A 4 8.01 5.04 4.67
CA ILE A 4 7.23 3.86 5.10
C ILE A 4 7.15 2.83 3.95
N CYS A 5 6.96 3.29 2.71
CA CYS A 5 6.95 2.41 1.55
C CYS A 5 8.33 1.79 1.28
N GLN A 6 9.42 2.53 1.44
CA GLN A 6 10.78 2.03 1.27
C GLN A 6 11.19 1.05 2.38
N GLU A 7 10.94 1.40 3.65
CA GLU A 7 11.15 0.53 4.82
C GLU A 7 10.39 -0.80 4.67
N SER A 8 9.17 -0.75 4.14
CA SER A 8 8.37 -1.94 3.87
C SER A 8 8.67 -2.61 2.52
N ASN A 9 9.70 -2.17 1.79
CA ASN A 9 10.06 -2.68 0.46
C ASN A 9 8.86 -2.73 -0.52
N HIS A 10 8.03 -1.69 -0.55
CA HIS A 10 6.81 -1.56 -1.36
C HIS A 10 5.81 -2.71 -1.17
N THR A 11 5.85 -3.35 -0.01
CA THR A 11 4.96 -4.48 0.35
C THR A 11 3.65 -3.96 0.94
N TYR A 12 3.66 -2.74 1.51
CA TYR A 12 2.51 -2.17 2.19
C TYR A 12 1.54 -1.52 1.21
N GLY A 13 0.27 -1.93 1.27
CA GLY A 13 -0.83 -1.18 0.67
C GLY A 13 -1.25 0.02 1.52
N TYR A 14 -2.11 0.88 0.96
CA TYR A 14 -2.55 2.12 1.61
C TYR A 14 -3.14 1.92 3.02
N ARG A 15 -3.78 0.78 3.29
CA ARG A 15 -4.28 0.42 4.63
C ARG A 15 -3.15 0.33 5.66
N ARG A 16 -2.07 -0.38 5.34
CA ARG A 16 -0.90 -0.54 6.22
C ARG A 16 -0.09 0.76 6.33
N VAL A 17 0.01 1.52 5.24
CA VAL A 17 0.63 2.87 5.27
C VAL A 17 -0.15 3.81 6.19
N THR A 18 -1.49 3.79 6.12
CA THR A 18 -2.33 4.62 7.02
C THR A 18 -2.12 4.25 8.49
N GLN A 19 -2.01 2.96 8.81
CA GLN A 19 -1.71 2.51 10.17
C GLN A 19 -0.33 2.98 10.64
N ALA A 20 0.70 2.84 9.79
CA ALA A 20 2.05 3.30 10.10
C ALA A 20 2.12 4.83 10.31
N LEU A 21 1.38 5.61 9.52
CA LEU A 21 1.24 7.05 9.72
C LEU A 21 0.58 7.37 11.06
N ARG A 22 -0.50 6.67 11.41
CA ARG A 22 -1.18 6.83 12.70
C ARG A 22 -0.26 6.50 13.87
N ASN A 23 0.56 5.46 13.75
CA ASN A 23 1.55 5.09 14.77
C ASN A 23 2.65 6.15 14.94
N ARG A 24 2.95 6.92 13.88
CA ARG A 24 3.85 8.09 13.93
C ARG A 24 3.12 9.39 14.35
N GLY A 25 1.86 9.31 14.81
CA GLY A 25 1.07 10.47 15.23
C GLY A 25 0.39 11.25 14.09
N LEU A 26 0.52 10.81 12.85
CA LEU A 26 -0.07 11.47 11.68
C LEU A 26 -1.42 10.84 11.33
N ILE A 27 -2.51 11.52 11.71
CA ILE A 27 -3.88 11.07 11.41
C ILE A 27 -4.29 11.63 10.04
N VAL A 28 -4.10 10.81 9.00
CA VAL A 28 -4.50 11.14 7.62
C VAL A 28 -5.61 10.20 7.17
N ASN A 29 -6.63 10.74 6.50
CA ASN A 29 -7.70 9.94 5.92
C ASN A 29 -7.14 8.93 4.90
N HIS A 30 -7.47 7.65 5.07
CA HIS A 30 -7.04 6.56 4.19
C HIS A 30 -7.35 6.79 2.70
N LYS A 31 -8.41 7.56 2.36
CA LYS A 31 -8.71 7.95 0.97
C LYS A 31 -7.66 8.91 0.39
N LYS A 32 -7.17 9.85 1.22
CA LYS A 32 -6.09 10.78 0.83
C LYS A 32 -4.77 10.02 0.69
N VAL A 33 -4.48 9.10 1.61
CA VAL A 33 -3.32 8.19 1.51
C VAL A 33 -3.35 7.41 0.19
N LEU A 34 -4.51 6.82 -0.16
CA LEU A 34 -4.67 6.08 -1.41
C LEU A 34 -4.42 6.96 -2.64
N ARG A 35 -4.96 8.19 -2.67
CA ARG A 35 -4.78 9.12 -3.79
C ARG A 35 -3.31 9.48 -3.99
N ILE A 36 -2.63 9.88 -2.91
CA ILE A 36 -1.19 10.21 -2.93
C ILE A 36 -0.38 8.98 -3.36
N MET A 37 -0.65 7.79 -2.80
CA MET A 37 0.08 6.59 -3.19
C MET A 37 -0.09 6.25 -4.67
N LYS A 38 -1.26 6.48 -5.27
CA LYS A 38 -1.47 6.29 -6.71
C LYS A 38 -0.72 7.32 -7.55
N GLU A 39 -0.83 8.60 -7.19
CA GLU A 39 -0.18 9.72 -7.90
C GLU A 39 1.35 9.56 -7.96
N TYR A 40 1.95 9.10 -6.87
CA TYR A 40 3.39 8.88 -6.77
C TYR A 40 3.83 7.44 -7.12
N ASN A 41 2.94 6.59 -7.66
CA ASN A 41 3.22 5.19 -7.98
C ASN A 41 3.84 4.39 -6.81
N LEU A 42 3.44 4.70 -5.57
CA LEU A 42 3.87 4.04 -4.33
C LEU A 42 3.00 2.84 -3.95
N THR A 43 2.15 2.37 -4.87
CA THR A 43 1.26 1.23 -4.64
C THR A 43 2.05 -0.07 -4.55
N CYS A 44 1.53 -1.01 -3.75
CA CYS A 44 2.13 -2.34 -3.64
C CYS A 44 2.04 -3.08 -4.99
N THR A 45 3.18 -3.39 -5.59
CA THR A 45 3.29 -4.11 -6.88
C THR A 45 3.59 -5.61 -6.69
N LYS A 46 4.04 -6.01 -5.51
CA LYS A 46 4.46 -7.39 -5.21
C LYS A 46 3.31 -8.38 -5.17
N PHE A 47 2.16 -7.96 -4.63
CA PHE A 47 0.96 -8.79 -4.55
C PHE A 47 -0.08 -8.30 -5.55
N THR A 48 0.27 -8.36 -6.83
CA THR A 48 -0.78 -8.26 -7.86
C THR A 48 -1.65 -9.51 -7.76
N HIS A 49 -2.97 -9.34 -7.79
CA HIS A 49 -3.91 -10.45 -7.98
C HIS A 49 -3.70 -10.99 -9.40
N ARG A 50 -2.59 -11.68 -9.67
CA ARG A 50 -2.51 -12.60 -10.80
C ARG A 50 -3.61 -13.62 -10.54
N GLY A 51 -4.68 -13.53 -11.33
CA GLY A 51 -5.86 -14.37 -11.18
C GLY A 51 -5.40 -15.82 -11.01
N ARG A 52 -5.80 -16.44 -9.91
CA ARG A 52 -5.57 -17.88 -9.71
C ARG A 52 -6.30 -18.56 -10.87
N LYS A 53 -5.58 -18.94 -11.93
CA LYS A 53 -6.16 -19.77 -12.98
C LYS A 53 -6.56 -21.08 -12.32
N TYR A 54 -7.86 -21.30 -12.20
CA TYR A 54 -8.40 -22.57 -11.71
C TYR A 54 -7.99 -23.66 -12.71
N ARG A 55 -7.02 -24.49 -12.31
CA ARG A 55 -6.65 -25.72 -13.02
C ARG A 55 -7.35 -26.87 -12.32
N SER A 56 -8.65 -27.03 -12.58
CA SER A 56 -9.24 -28.36 -12.45
C SER A 56 -8.87 -29.15 -13.69
N LEU A 57 -8.16 -30.25 -13.51
CA LEU A 57 -8.11 -31.33 -14.49
C LEU A 57 -9.50 -31.97 -14.60
#